data_AF-A0A519K6D7-F1
#
_entry.id   AF-A0A519K6D7-F1
#
_cell.length_a   1.000
_cell.length_b   1.000
_cell.length_c   1.000
_cell.angle_alpha   90.00
_cell.angle_beta   90.00
_cell.angle_gamma   90.00
#
_symmetry.space_group_name_H-M   'P 1'
#
loop_
_entity.id
_entity.type
_entity.pdbx_description
1 polymer ?
#
loop_
_entity_poly.entity_id
_entity_poly.type
_entity_poly.pdbx_seq_one_letter_code
_entity_poly.pdbx_strand_id
1 'polypeptide(L)'
;MPNTERYPDALPNPVRRVAEEPVSTFSIDVDTASYSNVRRFLDNGTRPPVDAIRLEEMINYFDYGYARPRSASEPFAISTTVAAAPWAPERQIVHIGLQGYELPAGERRPLNLTFMVDVSGSMMTPDKLALAQQSMNLIID
;
A
#
# COMPACT_ATOMS: atom_id res chain seq x y z
N MET A 1 21.34 15.66 -8.05
CA MET A 1 20.01 16.23 -7.78
C MET A 1 19.68 15.94 -6.32
N PRO A 2 19.27 16.92 -5.50
CA PRO A 2 18.83 16.61 -4.15
C PRO A 2 17.55 15.78 -4.22
N ASN A 3 17.45 14.75 -3.38
CA ASN A 3 16.25 13.93 -3.26
C ASN A 3 15.11 14.81 -2.68
N THR A 4 14.01 14.97 -3.43
CA THR A 4 12.82 15.72 -2.99
C THR A 4 11.78 14.84 -2.30
N GLU A 5 12.06 13.54 -2.16
CA GLU A 5 11.19 12.62 -1.45
C GLU A 5 11.20 12.97 0.05
N ARG A 6 10.02 13.28 0.60
CA ARG A 6 9.84 13.66 1.99
C ARG A 6 9.17 12.52 2.72
N TYR A 7 9.90 11.91 3.64
CA TYR A 7 9.45 10.74 4.37
C TYR A 7 9.07 11.15 5.81
N PRO A 8 7.81 10.97 6.24
CA PRO A 8 7.45 11.22 7.64
C PRO A 8 8.17 10.26 8.60
N ASP A 9 8.55 10.70 9.80
CA ASP A 9 9.14 9.80 10.80
C ASP A 9 8.13 8.70 11.18
N ALA A 10 8.41 7.44 10.82
CA ALA A 10 7.59 6.31 11.26
C ALA A 10 7.93 5.99 12.72
N LEU A 11 7.04 6.33 13.65
CA LEU A 11 7.19 5.93 15.05
C LEU A 11 7.05 4.41 15.16
N PRO A 12 8.00 3.70 15.79
CA PRO A 12 7.87 2.26 16.04
C PRO A 12 6.63 1.99 16.89
N ASN A 13 5.84 0.97 16.54
CA ASN A 13 4.68 0.60 17.32
C ASN A 13 5.14 -0.11 18.62
N PRO A 14 4.91 0.47 19.81
CA PRO A 14 5.44 -0.09 21.05
C PRO A 14 4.70 -1.36 21.46
N VAL A 15 5.33 -2.18 22.30
CA VAL A 15 4.67 -3.31 22.93
C VAL A 15 3.67 -2.78 23.97
N ARG A 16 2.42 -3.24 23.87
CA ARG A 16 1.33 -2.91 24.81
C ARG A 16 0.94 -4.13 25.64
N ARG A 17 0.53 -3.91 26.89
CA ARG A 17 -0.04 -4.96 27.74
C ARG A 17 -1.54 -5.08 27.45
N VAL A 18 -1.98 -6.26 27.04
CA VAL A 18 -3.39 -6.53 26.72
C VAL A 18 -4.32 -6.28 27.92
N ALA A 19 -3.84 -6.50 29.15
CA ALA A 19 -4.63 -6.23 30.36
C ALA A 19 -4.96 -4.73 30.56
N GLU A 20 -4.17 -3.84 29.96
CA GLU A 20 -4.34 -2.39 30.05
C GLU A 20 -4.98 -1.83 28.76
N GLU A 21 -4.54 -2.32 27.59
CA GLU A 21 -4.98 -1.88 26.27
C GLU A 21 -5.39 -3.09 25.41
N PRO A 22 -6.62 -3.63 25.55
CA PRO A 22 -7.04 -4.86 24.90
C PRO A 22 -7.51 -4.70 23.45
N VAL A 23 -7.51 -3.47 22.91
CA VAL A 23 -8.04 -3.15 21.58
C VAL A 23 -6.92 -2.65 20.68
N SER A 24 -6.79 -3.27 19.51
CA SER A 24 -5.93 -2.79 18.43
C SER A 24 -6.80 -2.22 17.31
N THR A 25 -6.38 -1.08 16.76
CA THR A 25 -6.99 -0.46 15.59
C THR A 25 -5.98 -0.39 14.46
N PHE A 26 -6.47 -0.44 13.23
CA PHE A 26 -5.67 -0.29 12.01
C PHE A 26 -6.49 0.48 10.99
N SER A 27 -5.79 1.20 10.10
CA SER A 27 -6.43 1.88 8.97
C SER A 27 -6.86 0.86 7.91
N ILE A 28 -7.92 1.19 7.19
CA ILE A 28 -8.33 0.47 5.97
C ILE A 28 -7.69 1.06 4.71
N ASP A 29 -6.99 2.18 4.85
CA ASP A 29 -6.29 2.81 3.74
C ASP A 29 -5.10 1.96 3.30
N VAL A 30 -4.93 1.82 2.00
CA VAL A 30 -3.91 0.97 1.39
C VAL A 30 -3.04 1.82 0.48
N ASP A 31 -1.81 2.07 0.91
CA ASP A 31 -0.74 2.59 0.07
C ASP A 31 0.26 1.46 -0.27
N THR A 32 0.86 1.56 -1.44
CA THR A 32 1.75 0.58 -2.07
C THR A 32 2.99 1.25 -2.68
N ALA A 33 3.11 2.57 -2.57
CA ALA A 33 4.16 3.37 -3.19
C ALA A 33 5.54 3.04 -2.64
N SER A 34 5.66 2.84 -1.33
CA SER A 34 6.92 2.53 -0.66
C SER A 34 7.56 1.26 -1.21
N TYR A 35 6.80 0.17 -1.40
CA TYR A 35 7.35 -1.05 -1.99
C TYR A 35 7.86 -0.81 -3.42
N SER A 36 7.09 -0.08 -4.24
CA SER A 36 7.51 0.26 -5.61
C SER A 36 8.82 1.05 -5.62
N ASN A 37 8.98 2.00 -4.68
CA ASN A 37 10.20 2.79 -4.57
C ASN A 37 11.38 1.95 -4.05
N VAL A 38 11.16 1.12 -3.04
CA VAL A 38 12.15 0.17 -2.51
C VAL A 38 12.63 -0.77 -3.62
N ARG A 39 11.71 -1.35 -4.39
CA ARG A 39 12.04 -2.20 -5.55
C ARG A 39 12.91 -1.45 -6.55
N ARG A 40 12.55 -0.21 -6.91
CA ARG A 40 13.35 0.63 -7.81
C ARG A 40 14.78 0.85 -7.31
N PHE A 41 14.97 1.12 -6.02
CA PHE A 41 16.32 1.25 -5.46
C PHE A 41 17.11 -0.05 -5.60
N LEU A 42 16.50 -1.18 -5.23
CA LEU A 42 17.12 -2.51 -5.30
C LEU A 42 17.46 -2.92 -6.74
N ASP A 43 16.57 -2.69 -7.70
CA ASP A 43 16.79 -2.98 -9.12
C ASP A 43 17.96 -2.15 -9.69
N ASN A 44 18.16 -0.94 -9.16
CA ASN A 44 19.30 -0.07 -9.48
C ASN A 44 20.57 -0.40 -8.66
N GLY A 45 20.59 -1.52 -7.93
CA GLY A 45 21.73 -1.95 -7.11
C GLY A 45 22.05 -1.00 -5.95
N THR A 46 21.10 -0.15 -5.55
CA THR A 46 21.29 0.87 -4.53
C THR A 46 20.49 0.50 -3.28
N ARG A 47 21.09 0.70 -2.10
CA ARG A 47 20.37 0.47 -0.84
C ARG A 47 19.27 1.53 -0.66
N PRO A 48 18.01 1.14 -0.41
CA PRO A 48 16.95 2.11 -0.15
C PRO A 48 17.24 2.87 1.14
N PRO A 49 16.95 4.18 1.19
CA PRO A 49 16.89 4.94 2.43
C PRO A 49 15.93 4.28 3.43
N VAL A 50 16.24 4.37 4.73
CA VAL A 50 15.43 3.71 5.80
C VAL A 50 14.01 4.29 5.84
N ASP A 51 13.91 5.59 5.64
CA ASP A 51 12.69 6.38 5.64
C ASP A 51 11.79 6.13 4.41
N ALA A 52 12.37 5.54 3.36
CA ALA A 52 11.63 5.06 2.19
C ALA A 52 10.87 3.75 2.44
N ILE A 53 11.12 3.06 3.56
CA ILE A 53 10.50 1.78 3.90
C ILE A 53 9.32 2.05 4.86
N ARG A 54 8.10 1.90 4.36
CA ARG A 54 6.85 1.92 5.13
C ARG A 54 6.38 0.49 5.31
N LEU A 55 6.46 -0.03 6.53
CA LEU A 55 6.24 -1.45 6.79
C LEU A 55 4.86 -1.92 6.32
N GLU A 56 3.83 -1.11 6.59
CA GLU A 56 2.45 -1.38 6.19
C GLU A 56 2.31 -1.48 4.66
N GLU A 57 2.92 -0.59 3.91
CA GLU A 57 2.86 -0.60 2.44
C GLU A 57 3.66 -1.75 1.84
N MET A 58 4.74 -2.18 2.50
CA MET A 58 5.50 -3.37 2.10
C MET A 58 4.66 -4.65 2.21
N ILE A 59 3.78 -4.73 3.21
CA ILE A 59 2.90 -5.88 3.42
C ILE A 59 1.68 -5.80 2.49
N ASN A 60 1.09 -4.61 2.35
CA ASN A 60 -0.12 -4.39 1.57
C ASN A 60 0.10 -4.41 0.05
N TYR A 61 1.34 -4.32 -0.43
CA TYR A 61 1.65 -4.34 -1.87
C TYR A 61 1.16 -5.60 -2.60
N PHE A 62 1.15 -6.74 -1.90
CA PHE A 62 0.89 -8.04 -2.53
C PHE A 62 -0.60 -8.39 -2.54
N ASP A 63 -1.05 -8.98 -3.65
CA ASP A 63 -2.35 -9.64 -3.70
C ASP A 63 -2.24 -11.04 -3.08
N TYR A 64 -2.91 -11.24 -1.96
CA TYR A 64 -2.95 -12.51 -1.22
C TYR A 64 -4.10 -13.42 -1.65
N GLY A 65 -4.94 -13.00 -2.61
CA GLY A 65 -6.05 -13.81 -3.12
C GLY A 65 -7.15 -14.06 -2.09
N TYR A 66 -7.43 -13.09 -1.21
CA TYR A 66 -8.47 -13.22 -0.20
C TYR A 66 -9.85 -13.42 -0.82
N ALA A 67 -10.67 -14.25 -0.17
CA ALA A 67 -12.05 -14.46 -0.58
C ALA A 67 -12.82 -13.14 -0.53
N ARG A 68 -13.56 -12.86 -1.59
CA ARG A 68 -14.39 -11.66 -1.69
C ARG A 68 -15.76 -11.89 -1.02
N PRO A 69 -16.40 -10.82 -0.52
CA PRO A 69 -17.80 -10.88 -0.13
C PRO A 69 -18.69 -11.39 -1.26
N ARG A 70 -19.79 -12.05 -0.91
CA ARG A 70 -20.71 -12.64 -1.90
C ARG A 70 -21.69 -11.64 -2.50
N SER A 71 -21.94 -10.52 -1.82
CA SER A 71 -22.89 -9.49 -2.25
C SER A 71 -22.54 -8.14 -1.65
N ALA A 72 -23.04 -7.06 -2.28
CA ALA A 72 -22.83 -5.68 -1.81
C ALA A 72 -23.41 -5.39 -0.41
N SER A 73 -24.29 -6.25 0.11
CA SER A 73 -24.79 -6.15 1.51
C SER A 73 -23.72 -6.54 2.54
N GLU A 74 -22.67 -7.24 2.13
CA GLU A 74 -21.51 -7.59 2.93
C GLU A 74 -20.32 -6.72 2.43
N PRO A 75 -20.02 -5.60 3.10
CA PRO A 75 -19.10 -4.59 2.55
C PRO A 75 -17.66 -5.11 2.43
N PHE A 76 -17.25 -6.00 3.32
CA PHE A 76 -15.94 -6.63 3.32
C PHE A 76 -15.98 -8.02 3.98
N ALA A 77 -15.00 -8.85 3.61
CA ALA A 77 -14.72 -10.14 4.22
C ALA A 77 -13.38 -10.06 4.97
N ILE A 78 -13.28 -10.77 6.09
CA ILE A 78 -12.07 -10.81 6.91
C ILE A 78 -11.43 -12.20 6.81
N SER A 79 -10.14 -12.24 6.56
CA SER A 79 -9.30 -13.42 6.70
C SER A 79 -8.32 -13.22 7.84
N THR A 80 -8.11 -14.23 8.69
CA THR A 80 -7.15 -14.14 9.79
C THR A 80 -6.23 -15.35 9.76
N THR A 81 -4.93 -15.09 9.75
CA THR A 81 -3.89 -16.12 9.81
C THR A 81 -3.01 -15.86 11.02
N VAL A 82 -2.68 -16.92 11.76
CA VAL A 82 -1.73 -16.86 12.87
C VAL A 82 -0.56 -17.76 12.55
N ALA A 83 0.65 -17.23 12.64
CA ALA A 83 1.89 -17.96 12.40
C ALA A 83 2.91 -17.70 13.52
N ALA A 84 3.87 -18.60 13.71
CA ALA A 84 5.00 -18.32 14.59
C ALA A 84 5.87 -17.20 14.01
N ALA A 85 6.38 -16.30 14.86
CA ALA A 85 7.28 -15.25 14.42
C ALA A 85 8.67 -15.87 14.14
N PRO A 86 9.23 -15.73 12.92
CA PRO A 86 10.48 -16.38 12.56
C PRO A 86 11.69 -15.82 13.32
N TRP A 87 11.58 -14.62 13.90
CA TRP A 87 12.64 -13.97 14.68
C TRP A 87 12.43 -14.01 16.20
N ALA A 88 11.33 -14.59 16.69
CA ALA A 88 11.00 -14.60 18.12
C ALA A 88 10.12 -15.81 18.47
N PRO A 89 10.71 -16.94 18.90
CA PRO A 89 10.00 -18.21 19.09
C PRO A 89 8.79 -18.17 20.03
N GLU A 90 8.80 -17.28 21.02
CA GLU A 90 7.70 -17.09 21.97
C GLU A 90 6.60 -16.15 21.46
N ARG A 91 6.72 -15.65 20.22
CA ARG A 91 5.78 -14.69 19.63
C ARG A 91 5.09 -15.29 18.42
N GLN A 92 3.87 -14.81 18.20
CA GLN A 92 3.08 -15.10 17.00
C GLN A 92 2.88 -13.82 16.20
N ILE A 93 2.71 -13.99 14.89
CA ILE A 93 2.25 -12.96 13.97
C ILE A 93 0.80 -13.26 13.68
N VAL A 94 -0.05 -12.24 13.84
CA VAL A 94 -1.44 -12.27 13.37
C VAL A 94 -1.51 -11.40 12.12
N HIS A 95 -1.89 -11.99 11.00
CA HIS A 95 -2.15 -11.29 9.76
C HIS A 95 -3.66 -11.23 9.53
N ILE A 96 -4.18 -10.02 9.39
CA ILE A 96 -5.59 -9.73 9.13
C ILE A 96 -5.70 -9.22 7.70
N GLY A 97 -6.33 -10.00 6.83
CA GLY A 97 -6.69 -9.60 5.48
C GLY A 97 -8.11 -9.04 5.44
N LEU A 98 -8.30 -7.92 4.76
CA LEU A 98 -9.60 -7.30 4.54
C LEU A 98 -9.84 -7.20 3.04
N GLN A 99 -10.92 -7.80 2.55
CA GLN A 99 -11.27 -7.77 1.13
C GLN A 99 -12.63 -7.12 0.95
N GLY A 100 -12.67 -5.98 0.27
CA GLY A 100 -13.92 -5.29 -0.09
C GLY A 100 -14.69 -6.02 -1.19
N TYR A 101 -16.01 -5.79 -1.23
CA TYR A 101 -16.84 -6.21 -2.35
C TYR A 101 -16.44 -5.45 -3.62
N GLU A 102 -16.19 -6.17 -4.70
CA GLU A 102 -15.90 -5.58 -6.01
C GLU A 102 -17.16 -5.64 -6.87
N LEU A 103 -17.62 -4.49 -7.35
CA LEU A 103 -18.73 -4.42 -8.30
C LEU A 103 -18.34 -5.12 -9.61
N PRO A 104 -19.22 -5.98 -10.17
CA PRO A 104 -19.04 -6.52 -11.50
C PRO A 104 -18.79 -5.40 -12.51
N ALA A 105 -17.90 -5.63 -13.48
CA ALA A 105 -17.46 -4.58 -14.42
C ALA A 105 -18.64 -3.88 -15.13
N GLY A 106 -19.70 -4.62 -15.48
CA GLY A 106 -20.90 -4.08 -16.13
C GLY A 106 -21.85 -3.27 -15.22
N GLU A 107 -21.64 -3.30 -13.90
CA GLU A 107 -22.44 -2.54 -12.92
C GLU A 107 -21.71 -1.28 -12.44
N ARG A 108 -20.46 -1.08 -12.88
CA ARG A 108 -19.69 0.13 -12.56
C ARG A 108 -20.36 1.34 -13.22
N ARG A 109 -20.60 2.37 -12.42
CA ARG A 109 -21.17 3.64 -12.91
C ARG A 109 -20.13 4.34 -13.81
N PRO A 110 -20.56 5.09 -14.83
CA PRO A 110 -19.67 5.96 -15.59
C PRO A 110 -18.88 6.88 -14.66
N LEU A 111 -17.58 6.98 -14.91
CA LEU A 111 -16.67 7.84 -14.13
C LEU A 111 -16.43 9.14 -14.90
N ASN A 112 -16.45 10.26 -14.19
CA ASN A 112 -15.95 11.54 -14.69
C ASN A 112 -14.59 11.78 -14.04
N LEU A 113 -13.51 11.56 -14.80
CA LEU A 113 -12.14 11.72 -14.31
C LEU A 113 -11.58 13.07 -14.75
N THR A 114 -11.05 13.84 -13.80
CA THR A 114 -10.34 15.10 -14.07
C THR A 114 -8.91 14.95 -13.55
N PHE A 115 -7.94 15.06 -14.45
CA PHE A 115 -6.52 14.99 -14.11
C PHE A 115 -5.92 16.39 -14.03
N MET A 116 -5.16 16.67 -12.98
CA MET A 116 -4.36 17.88 -12.84
C MET A 116 -2.89 17.48 -12.79
N VAL A 117 -2.11 17.93 -13.78
CA VAL A 117 -0.73 17.47 -13.99
C VAL A 117 0.21 18.67 -13.92
N ASP A 118 1.23 18.57 -13.06
CA ASP A 118 2.31 19.55 -13.04
C ASP A 118 3.21 19.39 -14.28
N VAL A 119 3.47 20.50 -14.96
CA VAL A 119 4.35 20.61 -16.13
C VAL A 119 5.54 21.54 -15.89
N SER A 120 5.84 21.83 -14.62
CA SER A 120 6.99 22.61 -14.22
C SER A 120 8.32 21.99 -14.69
N GLY A 121 9.38 22.79 -14.74
CA GLY A 121 10.69 22.34 -15.21
C GLY A 121 11.26 21.14 -14.45
N SER A 122 10.88 20.92 -13.19
CA SER A 122 11.29 19.74 -12.41
C SER A 122 10.69 18.42 -12.90
N MET A 123 9.69 18.46 -13.77
CA MET A 123 8.99 17.31 -14.35
C MET A 123 9.60 16.83 -15.67
N MET A 124 10.62 17.52 -16.21
CA MET A 124 11.20 17.26 -17.54
C MET A 124 12.13 16.04 -17.60
N THR A 125 12.37 15.34 -16.48
CA THR A 125 13.12 14.08 -16.52
C THR A 125 12.25 12.95 -17.07
N PRO A 126 12.82 11.97 -17.81
CA PRO A 126 12.04 10.92 -18.49
C PRO A 126 11.16 10.07 -17.56
N ASP A 127 11.56 9.95 -16.29
CA ASP A 127 10.88 9.21 -15.23
C ASP A 127 9.73 10.00 -14.56
N LYS A 128 9.42 11.20 -15.04
CA LYS A 128 8.37 12.07 -14.47
C LYS A 128 7.25 12.34 -15.47
N LEU A 129 7.27 13.46 -16.19
CA LEU A 129 6.13 13.88 -17.01
C LEU A 129 5.77 12.85 -18.08
N ALA A 130 6.78 12.26 -18.74
CA ALA A 130 6.54 11.23 -19.74
C ALA A 130 5.92 9.95 -19.13
N LEU A 131 6.38 9.52 -17.95
CA LEU A 131 5.81 8.39 -17.23
C LEU A 131 4.37 8.67 -16.75
N ALA A 132 4.11 9.90 -16.29
CA ALA A 132 2.76 10.33 -15.90
C ALA A 132 1.80 10.26 -17.09
N GLN A 133 2.21 10.72 -18.27
CA GLN A 133 1.43 10.61 -19.50
C GLN A 133 1.14 9.15 -19.87
N GLN A 134 2.15 8.28 -19.83
CA GLN A 134 1.96 6.85 -20.09
C GLN A 134 0.98 6.21 -19.09
N SER A 135 1.10 6.56 -17.82
CA SER A 135 0.23 6.03 -16.76
C SER A 135 -1.22 6.49 -16.94
N MET A 136 -1.45 7.76 -17.30
CA MET A 136 -2.79 8.27 -17.58
C MET A 136 -3.43 7.56 -18.78
N ASN A 137 -2.66 7.29 -19.84
CA ASN A 137 -3.16 6.52 -20.99
C ASN A 137 -3.57 5.10 -20.59
N LEU A 138 -2.80 4.43 -19.72
CA LEU A 138 -3.16 3.10 -19.22
C LEU A 138 -4.42 3.10 -18.33
N ILE A 139 -4.69 4.19 -17.61
CA ILE A 139 -5.87 4.31 -16.73
C ILE A 139 -7.17 4.51 -17.53
N ILE A 140 -7.08 5.09 -18.72
CA ILE A 140 -8.26 5.38 -19.56
C ILE A 140 -8.55 4.28 -20.60
N ASP A 141 -7.60 3.39 -20.86
CA ASP A 141 -7.76 2.18 -21.70
C ASP A 141 -8.49 1.06 -20.95
#